data_AF-A0A7J8HUH1-F1
#
_entry.id   AF-A0A7J8HUH1-F1
#
_cell.length_a   1.000
_cell.length_b   1.000
_cell.length_c   1.000
_cell.angle_alpha   90.00
_cell.angle_beta   90.00
_cell.angle_gamma   90.00
#
_symmetry.space_group_name_H-M   'P 1'
#
loop_
_entity.id
_entity.type
_entity.pdbx_description
1 polymer ?
#
loop_
_entity_poly.entity_id
_entity_poly.type
_entity_poly.pdbx_seq_one_letter_code
_entity_poly.pdbx_strand_id
1 'polypeptide(L)'
;MKTPPPCCPQSLIQDDVDLRDTRRHCDKGNLRVKPRQGTAVFWYNYLPDGQGWVGDVDDYSLHGGCLVTRGTKWIANNWINVDPSRARQALFQQEMARLAREGGADSQPEWALDRAYRDARVEL
;
A
#
# COMPACT_ATOMS: atom_id res chain seq x y z
N MET A 1 3.87 -5.30 35.40
CA MET A 1 4.48 -4.87 34.12
C MET A 1 3.56 -5.36 33.01
N LYS A 2 2.88 -4.46 32.29
CA LYS A 2 2.00 -4.83 31.17
C LYS A 2 2.87 -5.11 29.96
N THR A 3 2.81 -6.33 29.43
CA THR A 3 3.37 -6.68 28.13
C THR A 3 2.64 -5.86 27.04
N PRO A 4 3.35 -5.18 26.13
CA PRO A 4 2.72 -4.46 25.04
C PRO A 4 2.14 -5.46 24.03
N PRO A 5 1.05 -5.11 23.32
CA PRO A 5 0.41 -5.99 22.34
C PRO A 5 1.35 -6.28 21.16
N PRO A 6 1.18 -7.43 20.47
CA PRO A 6 2.12 -7.98 19.50
C PRO A 6 2.13 -7.28 18.12
N CYS A 7 1.58 -6.07 18.01
CA CYS A 7 1.21 -5.49 16.70
C CYS A 7 2.02 -4.25 16.30
N CYS A 8 3.11 -3.93 16.98
CA CYS A 8 4.01 -2.88 16.52
C CYS A 8 5.47 -3.36 16.59
N PRO A 9 6.22 -3.32 15.48
CA PRO A 9 7.66 -3.54 15.53
C PRO A 9 8.25 -2.41 16.39
N GLN A 10 9.21 -2.75 17.25
CA GLN A 10 10.04 -1.84 18.08
C GLN A 10 9.52 -0.39 18.16
N SER A 11 8.69 -0.11 19.17
CA SER A 11 8.18 1.22 19.55
C SER A 11 8.69 2.38 18.68
N LEU A 12 7.91 2.80 17.68
CA LEU A 12 8.17 4.02 16.90
C LEU A 12 8.10 5.31 17.74
N ILE A 13 7.80 5.17 19.03
CA ILE A 13 7.97 6.18 20.06
C ILE A 13 9.31 5.93 20.74
N GLN A 14 10.27 6.82 20.52
CA GLN A 14 11.62 6.75 21.11
C GLN A 14 11.81 7.96 22.00
N ASP A 15 12.06 7.76 23.30
CA ASP A 15 12.27 8.86 24.26
C ASP A 15 11.17 9.95 24.20
N ASP A 16 9.89 9.54 24.20
CA ASP A 16 8.69 10.41 24.02
C ASP A 16 8.59 11.14 22.67
N VAL A 17 9.43 10.77 21.69
CA VAL A 17 9.39 11.27 20.31
C VAL A 17 8.63 10.29 19.44
N ASP A 18 7.49 10.70 18.89
CA ASP A 18 6.76 9.92 17.88
C ASP A 18 7.41 10.10 16.50
N LEU A 19 8.17 9.10 16.04
CA LEU A 19 8.83 9.14 14.74
C LEU A 19 7.86 9.17 13.55
N ARG A 20 6.56 8.91 13.78
CA ARG A 20 5.51 8.99 12.76
C ARG A 20 5.06 10.44 12.51
N ASP A 21 5.36 11.38 13.41
CA ASP A 21 5.04 12.80 13.23
C ASP A 21 5.99 13.42 12.20
N THR A 22 5.57 13.41 10.93
CA THR A 22 6.32 13.99 9.81
C THR A 22 6.36 15.52 9.78
N ARG A 23 5.66 16.19 10.73
CA ARG A 23 5.73 17.65 10.88
C ARG A 23 6.85 18.04 11.85
N ARG A 24 7.08 17.24 12.88
CA ARG A 24 8.02 17.55 13.97
C ARG A 24 9.33 16.78 13.90
N HIS A 25 9.32 15.55 13.38
CA HIS A 25 10.42 14.60 13.56
C HIS A 25 10.93 13.99 12.25
N CYS A 26 10.63 14.63 11.11
CA CYS A 26 11.12 14.18 9.81
C CYS A 26 12.66 14.16 9.71
N ASP A 27 13.35 15.06 10.41
CA ASP A 27 14.80 15.14 10.51
C ASP A 27 15.44 13.93 11.22
N LYS A 28 14.66 13.23 12.05
CA LYS A 28 15.07 12.03 12.79
C LYS A 28 14.81 10.72 12.04
N GLY A 29 14.06 10.75 10.94
CA GLY A 29 13.83 9.55 10.12
C GLY A 29 15.12 9.01 9.49
N ASN A 30 15.22 7.69 9.35
CA ASN A 30 16.41 7.00 8.83
C ASN A 30 16.75 7.37 7.37
N LEU A 31 15.73 7.63 6.55
CA LEU A 31 15.88 7.97 5.13
C LEU A 31 14.94 9.13 4.78
N ARG A 32 15.44 10.08 4.00
CA ARG A 32 14.64 11.15 3.39
C ARG A 32 14.97 11.29 1.91
N VAL A 33 13.95 11.27 1.06
CA VAL A 33 14.11 11.54 -0.37
C VAL A 33 13.68 12.97 -0.68
N LYS A 34 14.60 13.78 -1.20
CA LYS A 34 14.31 15.15 -1.63
C LYS A 34 13.51 15.13 -2.94
N PRO A 35 12.33 15.75 -3.01
CA PRO A 35 11.56 15.83 -4.26
C PRO A 35 12.34 16.55 -5.35
N ARG A 36 12.36 15.96 -6.55
CA ARG A 36 12.89 16.55 -7.78
C ARG A 36 11.91 16.27 -8.91
N GLN A 37 11.62 17.28 -9.72
CA GLN A 37 10.69 17.13 -10.84
C GLN A 37 11.18 16.04 -11.81
N GLY A 38 10.26 15.18 -12.25
CA GLY A 38 10.57 14.05 -13.14
C GLY A 38 11.20 12.84 -12.45
N THR A 39 11.52 12.89 -11.15
CA THR A 39 12.02 11.72 -10.41
C THR A 39 10.86 10.84 -9.94
N ALA A 40 10.97 9.54 -10.21
CA ALA A 40 10.09 8.52 -9.65
C ALA A 40 10.86 7.69 -8.61
N VAL A 41 10.16 7.34 -7.52
CA VAL A 41 10.62 6.38 -6.51
C VAL A 41 9.51 5.34 -6.39
N PHE A 42 9.90 4.07 -6.32
CA PHE A 42 8.99 2.97 -6.10
C PHE A 42 9.60 2.02 -5.05
N TRP A 43 8.74 1.33 -4.32
CA TRP A 43 9.09 0.34 -3.32
C TRP A 43 7.98 -0.72 -3.25
N TYR A 44 8.27 -1.84 -2.58
CA TYR A 44 7.29 -2.89 -2.29
C TYR A 44 6.74 -2.69 -0.87
N ASN A 45 5.43 -2.89 -0.69
CA ASN A 45 4.78 -2.79 0.63
C ASN A 45 4.72 -4.14 1.37
N TYR A 46 5.14 -5.23 0.71
CA TYR A 46 5.08 -6.60 1.22
C TYR A 46 6.40 -7.30 0.99
N LEU A 47 6.74 -8.20 1.90
CA LEU A 47 7.85 -9.14 1.76
C LEU A 47 7.46 -10.30 0.83
N PRO A 48 8.42 -11.00 0.23
CA PRO A 48 8.15 -12.23 -0.50
C PRO A 48 7.65 -13.35 0.43
N ASP A 49 6.72 -14.18 -0.04
CA ASP A 49 6.28 -15.40 0.66
C ASP A 49 7.27 -16.58 0.55
N GLY A 50 8.35 -16.42 -0.23
CA GLY A 50 9.33 -17.46 -0.54
C GLY A 50 8.94 -18.41 -1.68
N GLN A 51 7.73 -18.29 -2.24
CA GLN A 51 7.19 -19.12 -3.33
C GLN A 51 6.86 -18.31 -4.59
N GLY A 52 7.24 -17.03 -4.61
CA GLY A 52 7.02 -16.13 -5.75
C GLY A 52 5.68 -15.41 -5.70
N TRP A 53 5.10 -15.25 -4.51
CA TRP A 53 3.90 -14.46 -4.28
C TRP A 53 4.09 -13.43 -3.15
N VAL A 54 3.00 -12.70 -2.85
CA VAL A 54 2.95 -11.67 -1.81
C VAL A 54 2.88 -12.34 -0.43
N GLY A 55 3.85 -12.03 0.44
CA GLY A 55 3.92 -12.49 1.83
C GLY A 55 3.38 -11.44 2.81
N ASP A 56 4.02 -11.34 3.98
CA ASP A 56 3.63 -10.40 5.05
C ASP A 56 3.90 -8.94 4.66
N VAL A 57 3.21 -8.00 5.33
CA VAL A 57 3.47 -6.56 5.18
C VAL A 57 4.91 -6.25 5.59
N ASP A 58 5.60 -5.45 4.77
CA ASP A 58 6.93 -4.96 5.12
C ASP A 58 6.81 -3.75 6.05
N ASP A 59 7.06 -3.95 7.34
CA ASP A 59 7.05 -2.90 8.36
C ASP A 59 8.04 -1.75 8.07
N TYR A 60 9.12 -2.01 7.31
CA TYR A 60 10.09 -0.98 6.91
C TYR A 60 9.59 -0.12 5.75
N SER A 61 8.45 -0.47 5.13
CA SER A 61 7.80 0.34 4.10
C SER A 61 7.03 1.54 4.66
N LEU A 62 7.00 1.71 5.99
CA LEU A 62 6.39 2.88 6.63
C LEU A 62 7.00 4.18 6.08
N HIS A 63 6.15 5.02 5.50
CA HIS A 63 6.57 6.25 4.85
C HIS A 63 5.54 7.36 5.06
N GLY A 64 5.98 8.60 4.86
CA GLY A 64 5.11 9.76 4.95
C GLY A 64 5.69 10.98 4.24
N GLY A 65 4.85 12.00 4.07
CA GLY A 65 5.25 13.29 3.53
C GLY A 65 5.66 14.25 4.64
N CYS A 66 6.90 14.73 4.61
CA CYS A 66 7.34 15.80 5.51
C CYS A 66 6.59 17.12 5.24
N LEU A 67 6.55 17.97 6.28
CA LEU A 67 6.00 19.33 6.19
C LEU A 67 6.65 20.13 5.05
N VAL A 68 5.81 20.75 4.22
CA VAL A 68 6.25 21.73 3.20
C VAL A 68 6.43 23.08 3.88
N THR A 69 7.65 23.60 3.93
CA THR A 69 7.97 24.86 4.62
C THR A 69 7.83 26.09 3.72
N ARG A 70 7.91 25.92 2.39
CA ARG A 70 7.73 26.99 1.39
C ARG A 70 7.08 26.45 0.12
N GLY A 71 6.11 27.19 -0.43
CA GLY A 71 5.41 26.85 -1.67
C GLY A 71 4.50 25.63 -1.56
N THR A 72 4.30 24.94 -2.69
CA THR A 72 3.42 23.78 -2.82
C THR A 72 4.18 22.60 -3.41
N LYS A 73 3.96 21.40 -2.85
CA LYS A 73 4.51 20.13 -3.38
C LYS A 73 3.41 19.40 -4.15
N TRP A 74 3.71 19.00 -5.39
CA TRP A 74 2.86 18.15 -6.23
C TRP A 74 3.51 16.79 -6.44
N ILE A 75 2.71 15.72 -6.28
CA ILE A 75 3.13 14.33 -6.49
C ILE A 75 1.99 13.53 -7.11
N ALA A 76 2.34 12.42 -7.75
CA ALA A 76 1.41 11.39 -8.20
C ALA A 76 1.91 10.04 -7.68
N ASN A 77 0.98 9.17 -7.28
CA ASN A 77 1.26 7.80 -6.89
C ASN A 77 0.46 6.84 -7.80
N ASN A 78 1.04 5.69 -8.07
CA ASN A 78 0.37 4.63 -8.81
C ASN A 78 0.51 3.34 -8.00
N TRP A 79 -0.62 2.75 -7.62
CA TRP A 79 -0.63 1.50 -6.86
C TRP A 79 -0.80 0.32 -7.81
N ILE A 80 0.09 -0.66 -7.66
CA ILE A 80 -0.04 -1.95 -8.32
C ILE A 80 -0.67 -2.91 -7.32
N ASN A 81 -1.94 -3.22 -7.52
CA ASN A 81 -2.70 -4.07 -6.61
C ASN A 81 -2.52 -5.55 -6.97
N VAL A 82 -2.10 -6.35 -5.98
CA VAL A 82 -1.99 -7.80 -6.06
C VAL A 82 -2.63 -8.38 -4.82
N ASP A 83 -3.60 -9.28 -4.98
CA ASP A 83 -4.23 -9.97 -3.87
C ASP A 83 -3.24 -10.96 -3.20
N PRO A 84 -3.07 -10.94 -1.86
CA PRO A 84 -2.25 -11.95 -1.17
C PRO A 84 -2.72 -13.38 -1.43
N SER A 85 -4.01 -13.59 -1.71
CA SER A 85 -4.49 -14.87 -2.23
C SER A 85 -4.30 -14.95 -3.74
N ARG A 86 -3.31 -15.74 -4.16
CA ARG A 86 -3.03 -16.01 -5.58
C ARG A 86 -4.25 -16.53 -6.34
N ALA A 87 -5.05 -17.38 -5.71
CA ALA A 87 -6.26 -17.93 -6.30
C ALA A 87 -7.31 -16.84 -6.54
N ARG A 88 -7.52 -15.94 -5.58
CA ARG A 88 -8.47 -14.84 -5.68
C ARG A 88 -8.04 -13.81 -6.73
N GLN A 89 -6.74 -13.51 -6.81
CA GLN A 89 -6.17 -12.68 -7.88
C GLN A 89 -6.46 -13.27 -9.28
N ALA A 90 -6.25 -14.59 -9.45
CA ALA A 90 -6.47 -15.25 -10.72
C ALA A 90 -7.93 -15.20 -11.15
N LEU A 91 -8.87 -15.42 -10.21
CA LEU A 91 -10.31 -15.29 -10.48
C LEU A 91 -10.68 -13.88 -10.92
N PHE A 92 -10.21 -12.86 -10.20
CA PHE A 92 -10.44 -11.46 -10.55
C PHE A 92 -9.93 -11.15 -11.97
N GLN A 93 -8.70 -11.52 -12.28
CA GLN A 93 -8.10 -11.26 -13.59
C GLN A 93 -8.85 -11.95 -14.74
N GLN A 94 -9.24 -13.22 -14.54
CA GLN A 94 -10.01 -13.96 -15.54
C GLN A 94 -11.39 -13.34 -15.78
N GLU A 95 -12.08 -12.95 -14.71
CA GLU A 95 -13.41 -12.35 -14.80
C GLU A 95 -13.36 -10.96 -15.45
N MET A 96 -12.39 -10.12 -15.10
CA MET A 96 -12.22 -8.81 -15.75
C MET A 96 -11.91 -8.96 -17.25
N ALA A 97 -11.09 -9.95 -17.62
CA ALA A 97 -10.82 -10.25 -19.02
C ALA A 97 -12.08 -10.78 -19.75
N ARG A 98 -12.95 -11.53 -19.06
CA ARG A 98 -14.24 -12.00 -19.61
C ARG A 98 -15.18 -10.81 -19.84
N LEU A 99 -15.36 -9.94 -18.86
CA LEU A 99 -16.20 -8.75 -18.95
C LEU A 99 -15.72 -7.80 -20.05
N ALA A 100 -14.42 -7.61 -20.21
CA ALA A 100 -13.88 -6.77 -21.29
C ALA A 100 -14.16 -7.33 -22.70
N ARG A 101 -14.35 -8.64 -22.84
CA ARG A 101 -14.75 -9.26 -24.12
C ARG A 101 -16.26 -9.18 -24.35
N GLU A 102 -17.06 -9.28 -23.29
CA GLU A 102 -18.51 -9.29 -23.36
C GLU A 102 -19.14 -7.89 -23.38
N GLY A 103 -18.48 -6.91 -22.74
CA GLY A 103 -18.88 -5.51 -22.71
C GLY A 103 -18.24 -4.74 -23.86
N GLY A 104 -19.07 -4.27 -24.80
CA GLY A 104 -18.67 -3.16 -25.67
C GLY A 104 -18.25 -1.94 -24.84
N ALA A 105 -17.37 -1.10 -25.39
CA ALA A 105 -16.55 -0.08 -24.74
C ALA A 105 -17.24 0.98 -23.83
N ASP A 106 -18.54 0.88 -23.54
CA ASP A 106 -19.36 1.94 -22.96
C ASP A 106 -20.00 1.62 -21.61
N SER A 107 -19.60 0.54 -20.94
CA SER A 107 -20.00 0.32 -19.55
C SER A 107 -18.95 -0.49 -18.81
N GLN A 108 -18.04 0.16 -18.09
CA GLN A 108 -17.49 -0.44 -16.87
C GLN A 108 -18.52 -0.22 -15.77
N PRO A 109 -19.35 -1.21 -15.43
CA PRO A 109 -20.37 -0.98 -14.45
C PRO A 109 -19.73 -1.06 -13.08
N GLU A 110 -20.11 -0.14 -12.21
CA GLU A 110 -19.76 -0.06 -10.78
C GLU A 110 -19.83 -1.43 -10.06
N TRP A 111 -20.66 -2.37 -10.55
CA TRP A 111 -20.83 -3.72 -10.00
C TRP A 111 -19.78 -4.78 -10.38
N ALA A 112 -18.82 -4.48 -11.26
CA ALA A 112 -17.85 -5.48 -11.73
C ALA A 112 -16.98 -6.03 -10.58
N LEU A 113 -16.59 -5.17 -9.64
CA LEU A 113 -15.88 -5.56 -8.42
C LEU A 113 -16.78 -6.37 -7.48
N ASP A 114 -18.01 -5.90 -7.22
CA ASP A 114 -18.98 -6.58 -6.34
C ASP A 114 -19.33 -7.99 -6.81
N ARG A 115 -19.33 -8.23 -8.13
CA ARG A 115 -19.57 -9.56 -8.70
C ARG A 115 -18.36 -10.47 -8.57
N ALA A 116 -17.16 -9.95 -8.82
CA ALA A 116 -15.91 -10.72 -8.73
C ALA A 116 -15.61 -11.16 -7.29
N TYR A 117 -15.98 -10.38 -6.30
CA TYR A 117 -15.75 -10.67 -4.88
C TYR A 117 -16.97 -11.25 -4.15
N ARG A 118 -18.11 -11.51 -4.84
CA ARG A 118 -19.35 -11.98 -4.22
C ARG A 118 -19.21 -13.29 -3.44
N ASP A 119 -18.44 -14.22 -3.98
CA ASP A 119 -18.21 -15.54 -3.39
C ASP A 119 -16.84 -15.65 -2.68
N ALA A 120 -16.05 -14.58 -2.72
CA ALA A 120 -14.83 -14.50 -1.95
C ALA A 120 -15.18 -14.15 -0.51
N ARG A 121 -15.07 -15.12 0.42
CA ARG A 121 -15.07 -14.80 1.85
C ARG A 121 -13.90 -13.85 2.13
N VAL A 122 -14.21 -12.57 2.32
CA VAL A 122 -13.31 -11.58 2.89
C VAL A 122 -13.67 -11.50 4.36
N GLU A 123 -12.92 -12.20 5.21
CA GLU A 123 -12.92 -11.88 6.63
C GLU A 123 -12.10 -10.59 6.79
N LEU A 124 -12.75 -9.54 7.29
CA LEU A 124 -12.13 -8.28 7.69
C LEU A 124 -11.62 -8.38 9.13
#